data_AF-A0A415IUW9-F1
#
_entry.id   AF-A0A415IUW9-F1
#
_cell.length_a   1.000
_cell.length_b   1.000
_cell.length_c   1.000
_cell.angle_alpha   90.00
_cell.angle_beta   90.00
_cell.angle_gamma   90.00
#
_symmetry.space_group_name_H-M   'P 1'
#
loop_
_entity.id
_entity.type
_entity.pdbx_description
1 polymer ?
#
loop_
_entity_poly.entity_id
_entity_poly.type
_entity_poly.pdbx_seq_one_letter_code
_entity_poly.pdbx_strand_id
1 'polypeptide(L)'
;MKQIIIVIGIILLVANLLFGLILSSYEVFNLFVSSLVIVATTALLFSLNVIILKDGFKISLYVLFSMLGGIEFVLSLFSSKTFENNWFLLVIVLSLTAQSIILLITNKVSIKIK
;
A
#
# COMPACT_ATOMS: atom_id res chain seq x y z
N MET A 1 0.23 -6.93 16.92
CA MET A 1 0.08 -6.86 15.45
C MET A 1 -0.37 -5.48 14.97
N LYS A 2 -1.52 -4.93 15.40
CA LYS A 2 -2.03 -3.61 14.94
C LYS A 2 -1.03 -2.46 15.06
N GLN A 3 -0.41 -2.31 16.24
CA GLN A 3 0.58 -1.28 16.50
C GLN A 3 1.86 -1.47 15.66
N ILE A 4 2.28 -2.71 15.43
CA ILE A 4 3.48 -3.02 14.63
C ILE A 4 3.30 -2.56 13.18
N ILE A 5 2.12 -2.78 12.59
CA ILE A 5 1.82 -2.35 11.21
C ILE A 5 1.90 -0.83 11.09
N ILE A 6 1.33 -0.09 12.04
CA ILE A 6 1.38 1.38 12.06
C ILE A 6 2.82 1.86 12.23
N VAL A 7 3.58 1.27 13.16
CA VAL A 7 4.98 1.63 13.39
C VAL A 7 5.82 1.40 12.14
N ILE A 8 5.66 0.27 11.45
CA ILE A 8 6.35 -0.02 10.18
C ILE A 8 5.96 1.01 9.12
N GLY A 9 4.67 1.32 8.98
CA GLY A 9 4.18 2.32 8.03
C GLY A 9 4.78 3.71 8.28
N ILE A 10 4.87 4.13 9.55
CA ILE A 10 5.51 5.40 9.95
C ILE A 10 7.00 5.39 9.61
N ILE A 11 7.72 4.30 9.94
CA ILE A 11 9.14 4.17 9.63
C ILE A 11 9.39 4.28 8.12
N LEU A 12 8.57 3.61 7.30
CA LEU A 12 8.67 3.68 5.84
C LEU A 12 8.36 5.09 5.31
N LEU A 13 7.35 5.77 5.86
CA LEU A 13 7.01 7.14 5.50
C LEU A 13 8.17 8.11 5.81
N VAL A 14 8.74 8.01 7.01
CA VAL A 14 9.89 8.83 7.42
C VAL A 14 11.09 8.55 6.52
N ALA A 15 11.38 7.29 6.23
CA ALA A 15 12.44 6.92 5.30
C ALA A 15 12.20 7.50 3.89
N ASN A 16 10.96 7.46 3.39
CA ASN A 16 10.60 8.03 2.10
C ASN A 16 10.80 9.55 2.03
N LEU A 17 10.40 10.26 3.09
CA LEU A 17 10.62 11.70 3.19
C LEU A 17 12.12 12.04 3.26
N LEU A 18 12.91 11.25 3.99
CA LEU A 18 14.36 11.38 4.03
C LEU A 18 14.99 11.15 2.65
N PHE A 19 14.52 10.16 1.89
CA PHE A 19 14.98 9.97 0.51
C PHE A 19 14.70 11.19 -0.36
N GLY A 20 13.55 11.84 -0.20
CA GLY A 20 13.25 13.10 -0.88
C GLY A 20 14.19 14.26 -0.56
N LEU A 21 14.68 14.30 0.69
CA LEU A 21 15.64 15.32 1.12
C LEU A 21 17.06 15.02 0.64
N ILE A 22 17.42 13.74 0.50
CA ILE A 22 18.78 13.30 0.13
C ILE A 22 18.97 13.27 -1.39
N LEU A 23 17.97 12.81 -2.15
CA LEU A 23 18.07 12.62 -3.59
C LEU A 23 17.50 13.83 -4.34
N SER A 24 18.38 14.64 -4.93
CA SER A 24 17.98 15.80 -5.76
C SER A 24 17.17 15.42 -7.00
N SER A 25 17.32 14.19 -7.49
CA SER A 25 16.54 13.64 -8.61
C SER A 25 15.16 13.14 -8.20
N TYR A 26 14.88 13.09 -6.89
CA TYR A 26 13.60 12.61 -6.39
C TYR A 26 12.59 13.75 -6.42
N GLU A 27 11.75 13.72 -7.45
CA GLU A 27 10.80 14.79 -7.65
C GLU A 27 9.71 14.83 -6.60
N VAL A 28 9.25 16.05 -6.29
CA VAL A 28 8.18 16.30 -5.33
C VAL A 28 6.91 15.52 -5.69
N PHE A 29 6.62 15.36 -6.99
CA PHE A 29 5.49 14.58 -7.46
C PHE A 29 5.63 13.09 -7.07
N ASN A 30 6.76 12.47 -7.38
CA ASN A 30 7.01 11.07 -7.09
C ASN A 30 7.08 10.84 -5.56
N LEU A 31 7.59 11.80 -4.80
CA LEU A 31 7.57 11.79 -3.34
C LEU A 31 6.14 11.82 -2.78
N PHE A 32 5.25 12.61 -3.37
CA PHE A 32 3.85 12.64 -2.98
C PHE A 32 3.14 11.31 -3.28
N VAL A 33 3.31 10.79 -4.50
CA VAL A 33 2.68 9.53 -4.93
C VAL A 33 3.17 8.35 -4.08
N SER A 34 4.48 8.21 -3.89
CA SER A 34 5.08 7.16 -3.06
C SER A 34 4.64 7.21 -1.61
N SER A 35 4.52 8.42 -1.03
CA SER A 35 4.00 8.62 0.31
C SER A 35 2.54 8.18 0.41
N LEU A 36 1.73 8.49 -0.61
CA LEU A 36 0.34 8.07 -0.70
C LEU A 36 0.22 6.55 -0.82
N VAL A 37 1.09 5.90 -1.60
CA VAL A 37 1.17 4.43 -1.67
C VAL A 37 1.48 3.83 -0.30
N ILE A 38 2.49 4.33 0.42
CA ILE A 38 2.84 3.82 1.76
C ILE A 38 1.64 3.93 2.71
N VAL A 39 0.95 5.08 2.72
CA VAL A 39 -0.25 5.29 3.53
C VAL A 39 -1.36 4.33 3.15
N ALA A 40 -1.64 4.18 1.85
CA ALA A 40 -2.69 3.31 1.34
C ALA A 40 -2.44 1.83 1.68
N THR A 41 -1.23 1.33 1.41
CA THR A 41 -0.84 -0.05 1.76
C THR A 41 -0.93 -0.27 3.27
N THR A 42 -0.42 0.67 4.08
CA THR A 42 -0.49 0.56 5.55
C THR A 42 -1.95 0.52 6.04
N ALA A 43 -2.83 1.34 5.47
CA ALA A 43 -4.26 1.34 5.78
C ALA A 43 -4.95 0.02 5.41
N LEU A 44 -4.61 -0.57 4.26
CA LEU A 44 -5.11 -1.89 3.86
C LEU A 44 -4.64 -2.99 4.80
N LEU A 45 -3.35 -3.01 5.16
CA LEU A 45 -2.78 -3.96 6.12
C LEU A 45 -3.39 -3.81 7.52
N PHE A 46 -3.67 -2.58 7.94
CA PHE A 46 -4.38 -2.30 9.19
C PHE A 46 -5.82 -2.82 9.14
N SER A 47 -6.53 -2.60 8.03
CA SER A 47 -7.89 -3.08 7.83
C SER A 47 -7.98 -4.60 7.87
N LEU A 48 -7.02 -5.31 7.27
CA LEU A 48 -6.87 -6.77 7.41
C LEU A 48 -6.75 -7.22 8.87
N ASN A 49 -6.17 -6.38 9.74
CA ASN A 49 -6.02 -6.74 11.14
C ASN A 49 -7.36 -6.73 11.88
N VAL A 50 -8.25 -5.81 11.50
CA VAL A 50 -9.57 -5.62 12.10
C VAL A 50 -10.53 -6.74 11.73
N ILE A 51 -10.41 -7.28 10.51
CA ILE A 51 -11.26 -8.38 10.04
C ILE A 51 -10.89 -9.69 10.77
N ILE A 52 -11.91 -10.44 11.18
CA ILE A 52 -11.78 -11.73 11.85
C ILE A 52 -11.70 -12.82 10.76
N LEU A 53 -10.50 -13.29 10.46
CA LEU A 53 -10.24 -14.32 9.45
C LEU A 53 -9.53 -15.51 10.08
N LYS A 54 -9.63 -16.68 9.45
CA LYS A 54 -8.76 -17.81 9.79
C LYS A 54 -7.30 -17.40 9.59
N ASP A 55 -6.43 -17.78 10.52
CA ASP A 55 -5.05 -17.28 10.58
C ASP A 55 -4.26 -17.51 9.29
N GLY A 56 -4.39 -18.68 8.65
CA GLY A 56 -3.71 -18.97 7.39
C GLY A 56 -4.12 -18.04 6.24
N PHE A 57 -5.41 -17.71 6.13
CA PHE A 57 -5.90 -16.78 5.11
C PHE A 57 -5.53 -15.32 5.40
N LYS A 58 -5.45 -14.97 6.70
CA LYS A 58 -5.00 -13.65 7.13
C LYS A 58 -3.53 -13.43 6.76
N ILE A 59 -2.68 -14.42 7.04
CA ILE A 59 -1.23 -14.36 6.75
C ILE A 59 -0.98 -14.26 5.25
N SER A 60 -1.71 -15.03 4.42
CA SER A 60 -1.54 -14.96 2.96
C SER A 60 -1.87 -13.58 2.40
N LEU A 61 -2.95 -12.94 2.88
CA LEU A 61 -3.31 -11.58 2.48
C LEU A 61 -2.31 -10.54 2.97
N TYR A 62 -1.73 -10.71 4.17
CA TYR A 62 -0.64 -9.85 4.65
C TYR A 62 0.56 -9.87 3.70
N VAL A 63 0.99 -11.06 3.28
CA VAL A 63 2.12 -11.22 2.36
C VAL A 63 1.78 -10.62 1.00
N LEU A 64 0.59 -10.92 0.46
CA LEU A 64 0.16 -10.44 -0.85
C LEU A 64 0.07 -8.91 -0.91
N PHE A 65 -0.58 -8.27 0.06
CA PHE A 65 -0.70 -6.80 0.09
C PHE A 65 0.65 -6.13 0.35
N SER A 66 1.53 -6.73 1.16
CA SER A 66 2.87 -6.19 1.38
C SER A 66 3.74 -6.26 0.11
N MET A 67 3.67 -7.37 -0.63
CA MET A 67 4.39 -7.53 -1.90
C MET A 67 3.88 -6.53 -2.95
N LEU A 68 2.57 -6.42 -3.11
CA LEU A 68 1.99 -5.47 -4.06
C LEU A 68 2.29 -4.01 -3.67
N GLY A 69 2.18 -3.65 -2.39
CA GLY A 69 2.55 -2.32 -1.92
C GLY A 69 4.02 -1.98 -2.14
N GLY A 70 4.92 -2.96 -1.99
CA GLY A 70 6.33 -2.80 -2.34
C GLY A 70 6.53 -2.56 -3.84
N ILE A 71 5.83 -3.29 -4.70
CA ILE A 71 5.86 -3.09 -6.15
C ILE A 71 5.30 -1.71 -6.53
N GLU A 72 4.16 -1.31 -5.96
CA GLU A 72 3.54 0.00 -6.17
C GLU A 72 4.46 1.14 -5.73
N PHE A 73 5.19 0.95 -4.62
CA PHE A 73 6.19 1.90 -4.15
C PHE A 73 7.31 2.04 -5.19
N VAL A 74 7.88 0.94 -5.67
CA VAL A 74 8.93 0.99 -6.70
C VAL A 74 8.41 1.67 -7.97
N LEU A 75 7.20 1.33 -8.43
CA LEU A 75 6.58 1.96 -9.61
C LEU A 75 6.36 3.46 -9.41
N SER A 76 6.03 3.91 -8.19
CA SER A 76 5.84 5.32 -7.89
C SER A 76 7.12 6.14 -8.00
N LEU A 77 8.29 5.52 -7.83
CA LEU A 77 9.59 6.19 -8.02
C LEU A 77 9.86 6.50 -9.50
N PHE A 78 9.36 5.66 -10.41
CA PHE A 78 9.51 5.81 -11.87
C PHE A 78 8.35 6.56 -12.54
N SER A 79 7.41 7.06 -11.73
CA SER A 79 6.24 7.78 -12.24
C SER A 79 6.61 9.06 -12.98
N SER A 80 5.87 9.38 -14.04
CA SER A 80 6.02 10.66 -14.75
C SER A 80 5.59 11.82 -13.85
N LYS A 81 6.17 13.00 -14.07
CA LYS A 81 5.92 14.22 -13.28
C LYS A 81 4.48 14.75 -13.36
N THR A 82 3.72 14.25 -14.33
CA THR A 82 2.36 14.68 -14.63
C THR A 82 1.37 13.57 -14.31
N PHE A 83 0.16 13.95 -13.92
CA PHE A 83 -0.97 13.02 -13.85
C PHE A 83 -1.41 12.55 -15.24
N GLU A 84 -1.26 13.41 -16.25
CA GLU A 84 -1.65 13.11 -17.62
C GLU A 84 -0.75 12.03 -18.23
N ASN A 85 -1.39 11.02 -18.84
CA ASN A 85 -0.76 9.90 -19.54
C ASN A 85 0.28 9.12 -18.71
N ASN A 86 0.04 9.00 -17.40
CA ASN A 86 0.94 8.31 -16.49
C ASN A 86 0.52 6.84 -16.30
N TRP A 87 1.12 5.98 -17.12
CA TRP A 87 0.87 4.54 -17.10
C TRP A 87 1.21 3.89 -15.74
N PHE A 88 2.26 4.37 -15.07
CA PHE A 88 2.65 3.86 -13.76
C PHE A 88 1.60 4.18 -12.69
N LEU A 89 1.06 5.40 -12.67
CA LEU A 89 -0.04 5.77 -11.78
C LEU A 89 -1.28 4.93 -12.04
N LEU A 90 -1.61 4.67 -13.30
CA LEU A 90 -2.75 3.84 -13.66
C LEU A 90 -2.59 2.42 -13.08
N VAL A 91 -1.41 1.81 -13.24
CA VAL A 91 -1.12 0.48 -12.67
C VAL A 91 -1.22 0.50 -11.14
N ILE A 92 -0.70 1.53 -10.47
CA ILE A 92 -0.79 1.67 -9.00
C ILE A 92 -2.26 1.75 -8.55
N VAL A 93 -3.06 2.60 -9.19
CA VAL A 93 -4.49 2.75 -8.86
C VAL A 93 -5.26 1.45 -9.11
N LEU A 94 -4.99 0.76 -10.22
CA LEU A 94 -5.65 -0.50 -10.54
C LEU A 94 -5.27 -1.61 -9.54
N SER A 95 -4.01 -1.66 -9.12
CA SER A 95 -3.53 -2.61 -8.13
C SER A 95 -4.12 -2.34 -6.73
N LEU A 96 -4.15 -1.08 -6.28
CA LEU A 96 -4.77 -0.70 -5.00
C LEU A 96 -6.28 -0.96 -4.97
N THR A 97 -6.97 -0.72 -6.10
CA THR A 97 -8.41 -1.02 -6.20
C THR A 97 -8.66 -2.53 -6.16
N ALA A 98 -7.84 -3.35 -6.83
CA ALA A 98 -7.91 -4.80 -6.73
C ALA A 98 -7.70 -5.30 -5.30
N GLN A 99 -6.69 -4.78 -4.58
CA GLN A 99 -6.45 -5.11 -3.16
C GLN A 99 -7.67 -4.75 -2.29
N SER A 100 -8.25 -3.57 -2.52
CA SER A 100 -9.43 -3.10 -1.80
C SER A 100 -10.65 -4.00 -2.07
N ILE A 101 -10.86 -4.44 -3.31
CA ILE A 101 -11.94 -5.37 -3.67
C ILE A 101 -11.75 -6.71 -2.95
N ILE A 102 -10.53 -7.26 -2.96
CA ILE A 102 -10.21 -8.52 -2.26
C ILE A 102 -10.49 -8.39 -0.77
N LEU A 103 -10.12 -7.27 -0.14
CA LEU A 103 -10.40 -6.98 1.26
C LEU A 103 -11.92 -6.96 1.53
N LEU A 104 -12.70 -6.29 0.69
CA LEU A 104 -14.16 -6.21 0.83
C LEU A 104 -14.84 -7.58 0.69
N ILE A 105 -14.45 -8.36 -0.32
CA ILE A 105 -14.97 -9.73 -0.53
C ILE A 105 -14.65 -10.59 0.69
N THR A 106 -13.39 -10.54 1.15
CA THR A 106 -12.91 -11.27 2.31
C THR A 106 -13.70 -10.93 3.57
N ASN A 107 -13.98 -9.64 3.80
CA ASN A 107 -14.78 -9.20 4.94
C ASN A 107 -16.23 -9.74 4.86
N LYS A 108 -16.85 -9.70 3.68
CA LYS A 108 -18.20 -10.24 3.46
C LYS A 108 -18.27 -11.75 3.69
N VAL A 109 -17.27 -12.49 3.21
CA VAL A 109 -17.17 -13.95 3.38
C VAL A 109 -16.94 -14.30 4.84
N SER A 110 -16.05 -13.59 5.54
CA SER A 110 -15.81 -13.73 6.98
C SER A 110 -17.09 -13.64 7.81
N ILE A 111 -17.94 -12.63 7.53
CA ILE A 111 -19.19 -12.42 8.25
C ILE A 111 -20.18 -13.57 8.03
N LYS A 112 -20.20 -14.17 6.83
CA LYS A 112 -21.11 -15.28 6.50
C LYS A 112 -20.71 -16.64 7.08
N ILE A 113 -19.43 -16.82 7.46
CA ILE A 113 -18.89 -18.10 7.96
C ILE A 113 -18.87 -18.13 9.51
N LYS A 114 -19.28 -17.04 10.18
CA LYS A 114 -19.59 -17.06 11.62
C LYS A 114 -20.91 -17.76 11.89
#